data_AF-A0A9W6JVB3-F1
#
_entry.id   AF-A0A9W6JVB3-F1
#
_cell.length_a   1.000
_cell.length_b   1.000
_cell.length_c   1.000
_cell.angle_alpha   90.00
_cell.angle_beta   90.00
_cell.angle_gamma   90.00
#
_symmetry.space_group_name_H-M   'P 1'
#
loop_
_entity.id
_entity.type
_entity.pdbx_description
1 polymer ?
#
loop_
_entity_poly.entity_id
_entity_poly.type
_entity_poly.pdbx_seq_one_letter_code
_entity_poly.pdbx_strand_id
1 'polypeptide(L)'
;MQRLGELARTICALGLASSGVPREDIPAMVERFWPVVANEAHDSVTVIGVWPFTDDEIAMLAEDYRAIVGPHSDGGMRGEPASILERH
;
A
#
# COMPACT_ATOMS: atom_id res chain seq x y z
N MET A 1 14.77 -17.49 -0.25
CA MET A 1 14.57 -16.10 0.19
C MET A 1 14.70 -15.05 -0.91
N GLN A 2 15.70 -15.12 -1.82
CA GLN A 2 15.93 -14.06 -2.83
C GLN A 2 14.68 -13.74 -3.69
N ARG A 3 14.00 -14.78 -4.22
CA ARG A 3 12.82 -14.59 -5.09
C ARG A 3 11.65 -13.83 -4.44
N LEU A 4 11.39 -14.03 -3.15
CA LEU A 4 10.27 -13.35 -2.49
C LEU A 4 10.59 -11.87 -2.26
N GLY A 5 11.81 -11.55 -1.84
CA GLY A 5 12.26 -10.17 -1.67
C GLY A 5 12.32 -9.41 -3.00
N GLU A 6 12.73 -10.07 -4.08
CA GLU A 6 12.71 -9.48 -5.44
C GLU A 6 11.28 -9.24 -5.93
N LEU A 7 10.39 -10.23 -5.77
CA LEU A 7 8.98 -10.12 -6.15
C LEU A 7 8.27 -9.00 -5.38
N ALA A 8 8.46 -8.95 -4.05
CA ALA A 8 7.87 -7.93 -3.20
C ALA A 8 8.35 -6.52 -3.57
N ARG A 9 9.64 -6.35 -3.89
CA ARG A 9 10.18 -5.08 -4.38
C ARG A 9 9.54 -4.66 -5.71
N THR A 10 9.36 -5.60 -6.65
CA THR A 10 8.69 -5.33 -7.93
C THR A 10 7.23 -4.91 -7.72
N ILE A 11 6.47 -5.63 -6.89
CA ILE A 11 5.08 -5.30 -6.59
C ILE A 11 4.98 -3.93 -5.89
N CYS A 12 5.87 -3.66 -4.93
CA CYS A 12 5.93 -2.38 -4.23
C CYS A 12 6.21 -1.21 -5.19
N ALA A 13 7.16 -1.37 -6.11
CA ALA A 13 7.48 -0.36 -7.11
C ALA A 13 6.29 -0.07 -8.04
N LEU A 14 5.56 -1.10 -8.45
CA LEU A 14 4.35 -0.97 -9.27
C LEU A 14 3.22 -0.25 -8.52
N GLY A 15 3.02 -0.55 -7.24
CA GLY A 15 2.03 0.13 -6.39
C GLY A 15 2.33 1.62 -6.23
N LEU A 16 3.58 1.95 -5.86
CA LEU A 16 4.03 3.35 -5.70
C LEU A 16 3.92 4.14 -7.00
N ALA A 17 4.34 3.56 -8.13
CA ALA A 17 4.23 4.19 -9.44
C ALA A 17 2.75 4.44 -9.82
N SER A 18 1.85 3.52 -9.47
CA SER A 18 0.41 3.65 -9.77
C SER A 18 -0.28 4.70 -8.89
N SER A 19 0.22 4.92 -7.67
CA SER A 19 -0.29 5.95 -6.75
C SER A 19 0.25 7.36 -7.00
N GLY A 20 1.07 7.54 -8.05
CA GLY A 20 1.58 8.86 -8.44
C GLY A 20 2.85 9.29 -7.68
N VAL A 21 3.54 8.37 -7.01
CA VAL A 21 4.83 8.66 -6.37
C VAL A 21 5.87 8.99 -7.46
N PRO A 22 6.65 10.09 -7.29
CA PRO A 22 7.68 10.45 -8.25
C PRO A 22 8.75 9.36 -8.36
N ARG A 23 9.19 9.09 -9.59
CA ARG A 23 10.12 7.98 -9.90
C ARG A 23 11.45 8.03 -9.14
N GLU A 24 11.88 9.23 -8.74
CA GLU A 24 13.10 9.43 -7.96
C GLU A 24 12.98 8.93 -6.51
N ASP A 25 11.78 8.98 -5.92
CA ASP A 25 11.51 8.53 -4.55
C ASP A 25 11.14 7.05 -4.47
N ILE A 26 10.66 6.46 -5.58
CA ILE A 26 10.31 5.03 -5.65
C ILE A 26 11.40 4.11 -5.10
N PRO A 27 12.69 4.17 -5.48
CA PRO A 27 13.69 3.24 -4.97
C PRO A 27 13.87 3.33 -3.44
N ALA A 28 13.83 4.53 -2.86
CA ALA A 28 13.95 4.73 -1.42
C ALA A 28 12.70 4.21 -0.67
N MET A 29 11.52 4.44 -1.24
CA MET A 29 10.27 3.94 -0.68
C MET A 29 10.15 2.42 -0.80
N VAL A 30 10.59 1.82 -1.91
CA VAL A 30 10.61 0.36 -2.09
C VAL A 30 11.49 -0.30 -1.03
N GLU A 31 12.69 0.22 -0.75
CA GLU A 31 13.58 -0.30 0.31
C GLU A 31 12.95 -0.22 1.71
N ARG A 32 12.01 0.71 1.92
CA ARG A 32 11.30 0.90 3.20
C ARG A 32 10.04 0.06 3.32
N PHE A 33 9.27 -0.12 2.24
CA PHE A 33 7.94 -0.74 2.25
C PHE A 33 7.87 -2.14 1.64
N TRP A 34 8.94 -2.65 1.02
CA TRP A 34 8.98 -4.05 0.56
C TRP A 34 8.63 -5.10 1.64
N PRO A 35 8.89 -4.92 2.96
CA PRO A 35 8.51 -5.92 3.96
C PRO A 35 7.00 -6.04 4.13
N VAL A 36 6.27 -4.93 3.96
CA VAL A 36 4.80 -4.88 4.03
C VAL A 36 4.21 -5.67 2.88
N VAL A 37 4.67 -5.38 1.66
CA VAL A 37 4.21 -6.07 0.45
C VAL A 37 4.60 -7.55 0.48
N ALA A 38 5.79 -7.86 1.01
CA ALA A 38 6.20 -9.23 1.21
C ALA A 38 5.33 -9.97 2.24
N ASN A 39 4.88 -9.30 3.31
CA ASN A 39 3.95 -9.84 4.30
C ASN A 39 2.54 -10.04 3.73
N GLU A 40 2.02 -9.11 2.92
CA GLU A 40 0.73 -9.28 2.24
C GLU A 40 0.78 -10.39 1.18
N ALA A 41 1.92 -10.53 0.48
CA ALA A 41 2.15 -11.65 -0.44
C ALA A 41 2.37 -12.99 0.31
N HIS A 42 2.68 -12.94 1.61
CA HIS A 42 2.99 -14.08 2.47
C HIS A 42 1.77 -14.93 2.81
N ASP A 43 0.56 -14.35 2.80
CA ASP A 43 -0.69 -15.07 3.08
C ASP A 43 -0.90 -16.25 2.11
N SER A 44 -0.21 -16.25 0.96
CA SER A 44 -0.25 -17.31 -0.06
C SER A 44 1.01 -18.19 -0.14
N VAL A 45 2.12 -17.88 0.54
CA VAL A 45 3.41 -18.60 0.38
C VAL A 45 4.16 -18.76 1.70
N THR A 46 4.30 -20.00 2.16
CA THR A 46 5.14 -20.40 3.30
C THR A 46 6.59 -19.93 3.11
N VAL A 47 7.07 -18.99 3.95
CA VAL A 47 8.47 -18.57 3.93
C VAL A 47 9.36 -19.59 4.62
N ILE A 48 10.36 -20.06 3.87
CA ILE A 48 11.44 -20.89 4.41
C ILE A 48 12.58 -19.96 4.87
N GLY A 49 12.57 -19.65 6.17
CA GLY A 49 13.66 -19.18 7.02
C GLY A 49 13.32 -17.95 7.90
N VAL A 50 14.34 -17.32 8.52
CA VAL A 50 14.15 -16.28 9.55
C VAL A 50 13.67 -14.97 8.95
N TRP A 51 12.45 -14.57 9.31
CA TRP A 51 11.87 -13.28 9.01
C TRP A 51 12.39 -12.24 10.01
N PRO A 52 13.11 -11.19 9.58
CA PRO A 52 13.79 -10.27 10.51
C PRO A 52 12.91 -9.12 11.00
N PHE A 53 11.64 -9.04 10.57
CA PHE A 53 10.70 -7.99 10.97
C PHE A 53 9.66 -8.57 11.90
N THR A 54 9.31 -7.85 12.96
CA THR A 54 8.20 -8.26 13.84
C THR A 54 6.85 -7.89 13.24
N ASP A 55 5.77 -8.59 13.63
CA ASP A 55 4.41 -8.27 13.19
C ASP A 55 4.02 -6.82 13.50
N ASP A 56 4.53 -6.27 14.61
CA ASP A 56 4.31 -4.88 15.04
C ASP A 56 5.00 -3.87 14.09
N GLU A 57 6.24 -4.14 13.69
CA GLU A 57 6.95 -3.33 12.68
C GLU A 57 6.25 -3.36 11.33
N ILE A 58 5.74 -4.53 10.93
CA ILE A 58 4.97 -4.67 9.69
C ILE A 58 3.67 -3.87 9.77
N ALA A 59 2.95 -3.94 10.89
CA ALA A 59 1.71 -3.20 11.10
C ALA A 59 1.94 -1.68 11.00
N MET A 60 2.98 -1.16 11.65
CA MET A 60 3.36 0.26 11.56
C MET A 60 3.70 0.69 10.13
N LEU A 61 4.50 -0.11 9.42
CA LEU A 61 4.86 0.18 8.03
C LEU A 61 3.65 0.07 7.09
N ALA A 62 2.69 -0.82 7.39
CA ALA A 62 1.48 -1.00 6.61
C ALA A 62 0.53 0.20 6.73
N GLU A 63 0.41 0.81 7.91
CA GLU A 63 -0.37 2.04 8.09
C GLU A 63 0.23 3.20 7.27
N ASP A 64 1.55 3.39 7.34
CA ASP A 64 2.26 4.43 6.59
C ASP A 64 2.16 4.21 5.08
N TYR A 65 2.33 2.95 4.63
CA TYR A 65 2.14 2.57 3.23
C TYR A 65 0.71 2.85 2.76
N ARG A 66 -0.32 2.49 3.54
CA ARG A 66 -1.73 2.79 3.22
C ARG A 66 -2.02 4.29 3.17
N ALA A 67 -1.34 5.13 3.94
CA ALA A 67 -1.48 6.57 3.82
C ALA A 67 -0.95 7.10 2.47
N ILE A 68 0.02 6.40 1.86
CA ILE A 68 0.66 6.78 0.60
C ILE A 68 -0.06 6.18 -0.62
N VAL A 69 -0.34 4.87 -0.60
CA VAL A 69 -0.93 4.14 -1.73
C VAL A 69 -2.43 3.87 -1.58
N GLY A 70 -2.97 3.96 -0.36
CA GLY A 70 -4.39 3.76 -0.12
C GLY A 70 -5.22 4.85 -0.80
N PRO A 71 -6.52 4.62 -0.99
CA PRO A 71 -7.38 5.63 -1.57
C PRO A 71 -7.26 6.87 -0.70
N HIS A 72 -6.70 7.94 -1.27
CA HIS A 72 -6.92 9.26 -0.73
C HIS A 72 -8.44 9.32 -0.55
N SER A 73 -8.89 9.34 0.70
CA SER A 73 -10.21 9.87 1.00
C SER A 73 -10.09 11.36 0.69
N ASP A 74 -10.01 11.66 -0.60
CA ASP A 74 -10.34 12.95 -1.14
C ASP A 74 -11.73 13.22 -0.60
N GLY A 75 -11.78 14.15 0.33
CA GLY A 75 -13.01 14.69 0.85
C GLY A 75 -13.76 15.34 -0.30
N GLY A 76 -14.43 14.53 -1.10
CA GLY A 76 -15.54 14.93 -1.96
C GLY A 76 -16.78 15.19 -1.13
N MET A 77 -16.66 16.03 -0.09
CA MET A 77 -17.81 16.72 0.44
C MET A 77 -18.18 17.80 -0.58
N ARG A 78 -19.05 17.46 -1.54
CA ARG A 78 -19.65 18.44 -2.45
C ARG A 78 -21.18 18.35 -2.38
N GLY A 79 -21.72 19.13 -1.44
CA GLY A 79 -23.02 19.81 -1.60
C GLY A 79 -24.26 19.08 -1.09
N GLU A 80 -24.76 19.56 0.05
CA GLU A 80 -26.16 19.81 0.45
C GLU A 80 -27.35 19.00 -0.16
N PRO A 81 -28.37 18.70 0.68
CA PRO A 81 -29.56 17.95 0.27
C PRO A 81 -30.53 18.84 -0.52
N ALA A 82 -30.70 18.58 -1.81
CA ALA A 82 -31.86 19.09 -2.54
C ALA A 82 -33.10 18.27 -2.17
N SER A 83 -33.77 18.67 -1.09
CA SER A 83 -35.23 18.60 -1.08
C SER A 83 -35.74 19.44 -2.26
N ILE A 84 -36.65 18.89 -3.08
CA ILE A 84 -37.82 19.56 -3.73
C ILE A 84 -38.13 18.97 -5.11
N LEU A 85 -39.36 18.42 -5.18
CA LEU A 85 -40.26 18.25 -6.33
C LEU A 85 -39.97 17.12 -7.34
N GLU A 86 -40.74 16.04 -7.26
CA GLU A 86 -41.53 15.66 -8.43
C GLU A 86 -42.90 15.11 -8.02
N ARG A 87 -43.91 15.93 -8.31
CA ARG A 87 -45.30 15.51 -8.39
C ARG A 87 -45.44 14.68 -9.67
N HIS A 88 -46.06 13.51 -9.59
CA HIS A 88 -47.00 13.05 -10.62
C HIS A 88 -47.95 11.99 -10.05
#